data_AF-A0A1E7F4S5-F1
#
_entry.id   AF-A0A1E7F4S5-F1
#
_cell.length_a   1.000
_cell.length_b   1.000
_cell.length_c   1.000
_cell.angle_alpha   90.00
_cell.angle_beta   90.00
_cell.angle_gamma   90.00
#
_symmetry.space_group_name_H-M   'P 1'
#
loop_
_entity.id
_entity.type
_entity.pdbx_description
1 polymer ?
#
loop_
_entity_poly.entity_id
_entity_poly.type
_entity_poly.pdbx_seq_one_letter_code
_entity_poly.pdbx_strand_id
1 'polypeptide(L)'
;MISVYYCPFLDKQILVFVYAHDNGLALTPPLGWRSWNLYGGNIHQSQMINIMDGMVRRNRVDHLGNVISLSDLGYSNVGLDDVWQDCHSPYAAEGMHYHDKYGNPLVDTTRFPSMTNMTRYANNLNLTAGWYANNCACR
;
A
#
# COMPACT_ATOMS: atom_id res chain seq x y z
N MET A 1 9.03 21.38 -3.97
CA MET A 1 8.73 22.05 -5.26
C MET A 1 7.88 23.30 -5.01
N ILE A 2 8.37 24.49 -5.37
CA ILE A 2 7.60 25.74 -5.33
C ILE A 2 6.89 25.88 -6.69
N SER A 3 5.56 25.74 -6.73
CA SER A 3 4.76 26.05 -7.92
C SER A 3 4.10 27.41 -7.77
N VAL A 4 4.33 28.30 -8.73
CA VAL A 4 3.70 29.63 -8.79
C VAL A 4 2.53 29.57 -9.76
N TYR A 5 1.31 29.83 -9.28
CA TYR A 5 0.11 29.85 -10.12
C TYR A 5 -0.26 31.29 -10.50
N TYR A 6 -0.57 31.51 -11.78
CA TYR A 6 -0.98 32.81 -12.31
C TYR A 6 -2.50 32.91 -12.38
N CYS A 7 -3.10 33.92 -11.75
CA CYS A 7 -4.53 34.23 -11.86
C CYS A 7 -4.71 35.56 -12.62
N PRO A 8 -5.27 35.57 -13.83
CA PRO A 8 -5.24 36.74 -14.72
C PRO A 8 -6.21 37.88 -14.36
N PHE A 9 -6.93 37.83 -13.22
CA PHE A 9 -7.99 38.79 -12.88
C PHE A 9 -7.68 39.75 -11.71
N LEU A 10 -6.45 39.73 -11.18
CA LEU A 10 -5.99 40.68 -10.16
C LEU A 10 -4.56 41.13 -10.49
N ASP A 11 -4.35 42.43 -10.69
CA ASP A 11 -3.03 43.09 -10.90
C ASP A 11 -2.09 42.98 -9.68
N LYS A 12 -2.36 42.08 -8.73
CA LYS A 12 -1.51 41.77 -7.58
C LYS A 12 -1.14 40.31 -7.64
N GLN A 13 0.11 40.02 -7.97
CA GLN A 13 0.72 38.70 -7.77
C GLN A 13 0.72 38.37 -6.29
N ILE A 14 -0.21 37.53 -5.85
CA ILE A 14 -0.17 36.90 -4.54
C ILE A 14 0.73 35.67 -4.69
N LEU A 15 1.97 35.78 -4.22
CA LEU A 15 2.87 34.64 -4.06
C LEU A 15 2.33 33.75 -2.94
N VAL A 16 1.71 32.64 -3.32
CA VAL A 16 1.34 31.58 -2.39
C VAL A 16 2.48 30.57 -2.33
N PHE A 17 3.14 30.46 -1.18
CA PHE A 17 4.12 29.42 -0.94
C PHE A 17 3.40 28.14 -0.54
N VAL A 18 3.53 27.11 -1.36
CA VAL A 18 3.09 25.76 -1.00
C VAL A 18 4.31 24.99 -0.52
N TYR A 19 4.27 24.51 0.72
CA TYR A 19 5.26 23.60 1.26
C TYR A 19 4.72 22.18 1.16
N ALA A 20 5.52 21.30 0.55
CA ALA A 20 5.27 19.87 0.50
C ALA A 20 6.58 19.14 0.82
N HIS A 21 6.46 17.93 1.33
CA HIS A 21 7.61 17.06 1.53
C HIS A 21 8.16 16.62 0.17
N ASP A 22 9.36 17.07 -0.18
CA ASP A 22 9.95 16.89 -1.50
C ASP A 22 10.91 15.68 -1.51
N ASN A 23 10.34 14.48 -1.33
CA ASN A 23 11.10 13.23 -1.37
C ASN A 23 11.03 12.53 -2.74
N GLY A 24 10.50 13.22 -3.76
CA GLY A 24 10.30 12.67 -5.11
C GLY A 24 9.18 11.64 -5.24
N LEU A 25 8.38 11.40 -4.20
CA LEU A 25 7.25 10.48 -4.21
C LEU A 25 5.91 11.23 -4.30
N ALA A 26 4.84 10.51 -4.65
CA ALA A 26 3.47 11.01 -4.69
C ALA A 26 3.28 12.33 -5.50
N LEU A 27 4.05 12.48 -6.59
CA LEU A 27 3.90 13.59 -7.55
C LEU A 27 2.51 13.59 -8.21
N THR A 28 1.88 12.43 -8.29
CA THR A 28 0.45 12.25 -8.54
C THR A 28 -0.16 11.45 -7.37
N PRO A 29 -1.49 11.54 -7.15
CA PRO A 29 -2.14 10.72 -6.13
C PRO A 29 -1.84 9.23 -6.33
N PRO A 30 -1.45 8.49 -5.27
CA PRO A 30 -1.17 7.07 -5.39
C PRO A 30 -2.44 6.29 -5.74
N LEU A 31 -2.33 5.41 -6.73
CA LEU A 31 -3.41 4.53 -7.17
C LEU A 31 -3.07 3.08 -6.79
N GLY A 32 -4.03 2.39 -6.17
CA GLY A 32 -3.81 1.03 -5.70
C GLY A 32 -5.07 0.37 -5.15
N TRP A 33 -4.85 -0.75 -4.48
CA TRP A 33 -5.88 -1.56 -3.83
C TRP A 33 -5.52 -1.78 -2.35
N ARG A 34 -6.53 -1.98 -1.50
CA ARG A 34 -6.38 -2.27 -0.06
C ARG A 34 -7.20 -3.49 0.32
N SER A 35 -6.68 -4.35 1.21
CA SER A 35 -7.31 -5.63 1.56
C SER A 35 -8.59 -5.52 2.39
N TRP A 36 -8.76 -4.44 3.17
CA TRP A 36 -9.77 -4.37 4.22
C TRP A 36 -11.20 -4.57 3.74
N ASN A 37 -11.64 -3.82 2.72
CA ASN A 37 -13.04 -3.85 2.29
C ASN A 37 -13.48 -5.19 1.69
N LEU A 38 -12.53 -6.00 1.20
CA LEU A 38 -12.83 -7.31 0.62
C LEU A 38 -12.64 -8.46 1.61
N TYR A 39 -11.52 -8.44 2.34
CA TYR A 39 -11.11 -9.59 3.16
C TYR A 39 -11.26 -9.37 4.66
N GLY A 40 -11.31 -8.12 5.13
CA GLY A 40 -11.27 -7.78 6.55
C GLY A 40 -10.14 -8.56 7.26
N GLY A 41 -10.49 -9.22 8.36
CA GLY A 41 -9.57 -10.05 9.13
C GLY A 41 -9.22 -11.43 8.53
N ASN A 42 -9.76 -11.80 7.37
CA ASN A 42 -9.49 -13.06 6.70
C ASN A 42 -8.59 -12.89 5.47
N ILE A 43 -7.49 -12.15 5.66
CA ILE A 43 -6.44 -11.95 4.66
C ILE A 43 -5.20 -12.81 4.97
N HIS A 44 -4.61 -13.38 3.92
CA HIS A 44 -3.44 -14.25 3.92
C HIS A 44 -2.52 -13.89 2.74
N GLN A 45 -1.27 -14.31 2.81
CA GLN A 45 -0.29 -14.06 1.74
C GLN A 45 -0.72 -14.58 0.37
N SER A 46 -1.39 -15.74 0.30
CA SER A 46 -1.87 -16.30 -0.98
C SER A 46 -2.93 -15.42 -1.64
N GLN A 47 -3.81 -14.79 -0.86
CA GLN A 47 -4.81 -13.85 -1.38
C GLN A 47 -4.15 -12.56 -1.88
N MET A 48 -3.14 -12.04 -1.17
CA MET A 48 -2.35 -10.90 -1.65
C MET A 48 -1.72 -11.19 -3.01
N ILE A 49 -1.10 -12.37 -3.18
CA ILE A 49 -0.53 -12.83 -4.46
C ILE A 49 -1.60 -12.89 -5.55
N ASN A 50 -2.78 -13.48 -5.26
CA ASN A 50 -3.87 -13.55 -6.22
C ASN A 50 -4.37 -12.16 -6.67
N ILE A 51 -4.39 -11.17 -5.76
CA ILE A 51 -4.74 -9.79 -6.11
C ILE A 51 -3.65 -9.17 -6.98
N MET A 52 -2.38 -9.38 -6.68
CA MET A 52 -1.26 -8.91 -7.53
C MET A 52 -1.38 -9.46 -8.95
N ASP A 53 -1.64 -10.77 -9.10
CA ASP A 53 -1.93 -11.41 -10.38
C ASP A 53 -3.12 -10.78 -11.09
N GLY A 54 -4.19 -10.49 -10.35
CA GLY A 54 -5.39 -9.83 -10.87
C GLY A 54 -5.13 -8.41 -11.38
N MET A 55 -4.25 -7.65 -10.71
CA MET A 55 -3.95 -6.26 -11.05
C MET A 55 -3.15 -6.12 -12.34
N VAL A 56 -2.27 -7.07 -12.64
CA VAL A 56 -1.49 -7.10 -13.90
C VAL A 56 -2.17 -7.88 -15.03
N ARG A 57 -3.28 -8.56 -14.75
CA ARG A 57 -3.97 -9.38 -15.74
C ARG A 57 -4.51 -8.53 -16.88
N ARG A 58 -4.02 -8.80 -18.09
CA ARG A 58 -4.45 -8.19 -19.35
C ARG A 58 -5.56 -9.00 -20.02
N ASN A 59 -6.72 -9.05 -19.39
CA ASN A 59 -7.91 -9.75 -19.91
C ASN A 59 -9.17 -8.87 -19.96
N ARG A 60 -9.00 -7.55 -19.81
CA ARG A 60 -10.07 -6.56 -19.90
C ARG A 60 -9.77 -5.63 -21.05
N VAL A 61 -10.80 -4.93 -21.54
CA VAL A 61 -10.65 -3.89 -22.56
C VAL A 61 -11.03 -2.53 -21.99
N ASP A 62 -10.33 -1.49 -22.41
CA ASP A 62 -10.74 -0.11 -22.14
C ASP A 62 -11.90 0.32 -23.07
N HIS A 63 -12.34 1.57 -22.94
CA HIS A 63 -13.42 2.13 -23.77
C HIS A 63 -13.07 2.28 -25.26
N LEU A 64 -11.80 2.09 -25.63
CA LEU A 64 -11.28 2.14 -26.99
C LEU A 64 -11.03 0.73 -27.57
N GLY A 65 -11.27 -0.32 -26.78
CA GLY A 65 -11.06 -1.72 -27.19
C GLY A 65 -9.62 -2.22 -26.99
N ASN A 66 -8.74 -1.46 -26.34
CA ASN A 66 -7.37 -1.91 -26.06
C ASN A 66 -7.37 -2.92 -24.90
N VAL A 67 -6.65 -4.02 -25.05
CA VAL A 67 -6.44 -4.98 -23.96
C VAL A 67 -5.54 -4.35 -22.89
N ILE A 68 -6.06 -4.22 -21.67
CA ILE A 68 -5.41 -3.47 -20.59
C ILE A 68 -5.54 -4.20 -19.23
N SER A 69 -4.64 -3.87 -18.30
CA SER A 69 -4.71 -4.26 -16.89
C SER A 69 -4.99 -3.06 -15.99
N LEU A 70 -5.23 -3.28 -14.69
CA LEU A 70 -5.35 -2.16 -13.74
C LEU A 70 -4.00 -1.46 -13.56
N SER A 71 -2.90 -2.21 -13.60
CA SER A 71 -1.54 -1.66 -13.51
C SER A 71 -1.23 -0.70 -14.67
N ASP A 72 -1.66 -1.02 -15.89
CA ASP A 72 -1.52 -0.15 -17.07
C ASP A 72 -2.29 1.18 -16.91
N LEU A 73 -3.32 1.23 -16.06
CA LEU A 73 -4.07 2.43 -15.69
C LEU A 73 -3.47 3.18 -14.47
N GLY A 74 -2.33 2.72 -13.96
CA GLY A 74 -1.60 3.32 -12.84
C GLY A 74 -1.86 2.69 -11.47
N TYR A 75 -2.81 1.74 -11.33
CA TYR A 75 -3.05 1.02 -10.08
C TYR A 75 -1.92 0.02 -9.83
N SER A 76 -0.87 0.48 -9.17
CA SER A 76 0.41 -0.24 -9.03
C SER A 76 0.79 -0.54 -7.58
N ASN A 77 -0.05 -0.16 -6.61
CA ASN A 77 0.14 -0.49 -5.20
C ASN A 77 -0.89 -1.52 -4.70
N VAL A 78 -0.41 -2.57 -4.03
CA VAL A 78 -1.23 -3.60 -3.39
C VAL A 78 -1.00 -3.54 -1.88
N GLY A 79 -1.95 -2.98 -1.15
CA GLY A 79 -1.82 -2.73 0.27
C GLY A 79 -2.43 -3.80 1.15
N LEU A 80 -1.62 -4.35 2.05
CA LEU A 80 -2.07 -5.14 3.18
C LEU A 80 -2.54 -4.20 4.30
N ASP A 81 -3.77 -4.40 4.73
CA ASP A 81 -4.36 -3.73 5.89
C ASP A 81 -4.03 -4.44 7.20
N ASP A 82 -4.80 -4.23 8.27
CA ASP A 82 -4.61 -4.89 9.57
C ASP A 82 -4.60 -6.45 9.47
N VAL A 83 -4.26 -7.12 10.58
CA VAL A 83 -4.21 -8.58 10.82
C VAL A 83 -3.03 -9.37 10.24
N TRP A 84 -1.92 -8.69 9.92
CA TRP A 84 -0.67 -9.34 9.53
C TRP A 84 0.24 -9.72 10.70
N GLN A 85 0.03 -9.06 11.82
CA GLN A 85 0.82 -9.19 13.04
C GLN A 85 0.41 -10.41 13.88
N ASP A 86 1.38 -10.95 14.63
CA ASP A 86 1.17 -12.04 15.59
C ASP A 86 0.74 -11.48 16.96
N CYS A 87 -0.56 -11.35 17.18
CA CYS A 87 -1.15 -10.74 18.38
C CYS A 87 -0.93 -11.51 19.69
N HIS A 88 -0.52 -12.77 19.60
CA HIS A 88 -0.35 -13.63 20.78
C HIS A 88 1.02 -14.30 20.77
N SER A 89 1.99 -13.63 20.14
CA SER A 89 3.33 -14.17 20.02
C SER A 89 3.93 -14.41 21.40
N PRO A 90 4.47 -15.61 21.70
CA PRO A 90 5.20 -15.84 22.95
C PRO A 90 6.50 -15.01 23.03
N TYR A 91 6.89 -14.37 21.93
CA TYR A 91 8.06 -13.50 21.84
C TYR A 91 7.73 -12.01 22.05
N ALA A 92 6.45 -11.67 22.25
CA ALA A 92 6.07 -10.30 22.55
C ALA A 92 6.66 -9.85 23.89
N ALA A 93 7.13 -8.61 23.97
CA ALA A 93 7.61 -8.02 25.20
C ALA A 93 6.46 -7.84 26.21
N GLU A 94 6.80 -7.77 27.50
CA GLU A 94 5.82 -7.50 28.55
C GLU A 94 5.08 -6.19 28.28
N GLY A 95 3.74 -6.24 28.30
CA GLY A 95 2.88 -5.09 28.00
C GLY A 95 2.73 -4.76 26.50
N MET A 96 3.35 -5.53 25.61
CA MET A 96 3.20 -5.39 24.16
C MET A 96 2.37 -6.55 23.60
N HIS A 97 1.54 -6.28 22.58
CA HIS A 97 0.71 -7.32 21.97
C HIS A 97 1.41 -8.05 20.81
N TYR A 98 2.24 -7.35 20.03
CA TYR A 98 2.87 -7.91 18.83
C TYR A 98 4.27 -7.34 18.54
N HIS A 99 4.93 -6.73 19.53
CA HIS A 99 6.30 -6.23 19.37
C HIS A 99 7.25 -7.00 20.29
N ASP A 100 8.44 -7.34 19.80
CA ASP A 100 9.50 -7.93 20.61
C ASP A 100 10.13 -6.91 21.59
N LYS A 101 11.07 -7.36 22.40
CA LYS A 101 11.78 -6.51 23.39
C LYS A 101 12.60 -5.35 22.78
N TYR A 102 12.81 -5.32 21.47
CA TYR A 102 13.50 -4.26 20.75
C TYR A 102 12.52 -3.34 20.00
N GLY A 103 11.21 -3.61 20.08
CA GLY A 103 10.20 -2.86 19.36
C GLY A 103 10.03 -3.29 17.90
N ASN A 104 10.55 -4.46 17.48
CA ASN A 104 10.28 -4.98 16.15
C ASN A 104 8.91 -5.64 16.11
N PRO A 105 8.10 -5.44 15.06
CA PRO A 105 6.83 -6.10 14.93
C PRO A 105 7.01 -7.59 14.62
N LEU A 106 6.19 -8.41 15.26
CA LEU A 106 6.10 -9.85 15.08
C LEU A 106 5.00 -10.14 14.06
N VAL A 107 5.31 -10.92 13.04
CA VAL A 107 4.42 -11.27 11.94
C VAL A 107 3.80 -12.64 12.20
N ASP A 108 2.50 -12.79 11.93
CA ASP A 108 1.86 -14.10 11.92
C ASP A 108 2.35 -14.90 10.71
N THR A 109 3.39 -15.71 10.90
CA THR A 109 3.98 -16.52 9.82
C THR A 109 3.09 -17.68 9.38
N THR A 110 1.99 -17.97 10.07
CA THR A 110 1.01 -18.95 9.60
C THR A 110 0.16 -18.38 8.47
N ARG A 111 -0.18 -17.08 8.54
CA ARG A 111 -0.91 -16.33 7.51
C ARG A 111 0.00 -15.73 6.45
N PHE A 112 1.18 -15.28 6.87
CA PHE A 112 2.18 -14.63 6.03
C PHE A 112 3.54 -15.33 6.15
N PRO A 113 3.70 -16.54 5.56
CA PRO A 113 4.92 -17.34 5.68
C PRO A 113 6.20 -16.61 5.26
N SER A 114 6.11 -15.66 4.32
CA SER A 114 7.24 -14.81 3.95
C SER A 114 6.79 -13.49 3.33
N MET A 115 6.76 -12.44 4.15
CA MET A 115 6.55 -11.06 3.73
C MET A 115 7.56 -10.65 2.65
N THR A 116 8.83 -11.03 2.82
CA THR A 116 9.90 -10.77 1.85
C THR A 116 9.59 -11.38 0.47
N ASN A 117 9.15 -12.64 0.41
CA ASN A 117 8.82 -13.27 -0.86
C ASN A 117 7.56 -12.64 -1.48
N MET A 118 6.57 -12.27 -0.65
CA MET A 118 5.38 -11.56 -1.12
C MET A 118 5.72 -10.19 -1.71
N THR A 119 6.57 -9.39 -1.06
CA THR A 119 7.02 -8.10 -1.59
C THR A 119 7.86 -8.27 -2.85
N ARG A 120 8.75 -9.28 -2.89
CA ARG A 120 9.54 -9.59 -4.09
C ARG A 120 8.63 -9.98 -5.26
N TYR A 121 7.57 -10.73 -4.99
CA TYR A 121 6.58 -11.10 -5.98
C TYR A 121 5.89 -9.88 -6.59
N ALA A 122 5.43 -8.93 -5.74
CA ALA A 122 4.88 -7.66 -6.21
C ALA A 122 5.88 -6.91 -7.11
N ASN A 123 7.12 -6.75 -6.66
CA ASN A 123 8.16 -6.03 -7.40
C ASN A 123 8.46 -6.67 -8.76
N ASN A 124 8.47 -8.01 -8.85
CA ASN A 124 8.66 -8.74 -10.11
C ASN A 124 7.53 -8.49 -11.13
N LEU A 125 6.36 -8.06 -10.66
CA LEU A 125 5.21 -7.69 -11.49
C LEU A 125 5.15 -6.17 -11.76
N ASN A 126 6.20 -5.42 -11.40
CA ASN A 126 6.21 -3.94 -11.39
C ASN A 126 5.10 -3.33 -10.51
N LEU A 127 4.70 -4.05 -9.47
CA LEU A 127 3.82 -3.56 -8.41
C LEU A 127 4.63 -3.25 -7.15
N THR A 128 4.03 -2.50 -6.24
CA THR A 128 4.55 -2.25 -4.89
C THR A 128 3.61 -2.85 -3.85
N ALA A 129 4.15 -3.32 -2.73
CA ALA A 129 3.37 -3.82 -1.59
C ALA A 129 3.40 -2.79 -0.44
N GLY A 130 2.22 -2.36 0.02
CA GLY A 130 2.06 -1.42 1.14
C GLY A 130 1.55 -2.11 2.41
N TRP A 131 1.76 -1.48 3.57
CA TRP A 131 1.44 -2.06 4.89
C TRP A 131 0.66 -1.09 5.77
N TYR A 132 -0.16 -1.63 6.66
CA TYR A 132 -0.80 -0.89 7.73
C TYR A 132 0.02 -1.02 9.01
N ALA A 133 0.38 0.11 9.62
CA ALA A 133 1.29 0.13 10.78
C ALA A 133 0.58 0.46 12.11
N ASN A 134 -0.70 0.85 12.08
CA ASN A 134 -1.47 1.19 13.29
C ASN A 134 -2.49 0.09 13.63
N ASN A 135 -2.00 -1.13 13.81
CA ASN A 135 -2.83 -2.32 13.94
C ASN A 135 -3.73 -2.25 15.19
N CYS A 136 -5.02 -2.49 15.00
CA CYS A 136 -6.06 -2.44 16.02
C CYS A 136 -6.59 -3.83 16.39
N ALA A 137 -6.22 -4.87 15.63
CA ALA A 137 -6.74 -6.22 15.83
C ALA A 137 -6.17 -6.93 17.06
N CYS A 138 -4.97 -6.55 17.51
CA CYS A 138 -4.40 -7.10 18.75
C CYS A 138 -4.94 -6.31 19.94
N ARG A 139 -5.56 -7.02 20.88
CA ARG A 139 -6.15 -6.47 22.10
C ARG A 139 -5.63 -7.22 23.32
#